data_AF-A0A4Q5QZG3-F1
#
_entry.id   AF-A0A4Q5QZG3-F1
#
_cell.length_a   1.000
_cell.length_b   1.000
_cell.length_c   1.000
_cell.angle_alpha   90.00
_cell.angle_beta   90.00
_cell.angle_gamma   90.00
#
_symmetry.space_group_name_H-M   'P 1'
#
loop_
_entity.id
_entity.type
_entity.pdbx_description
1 polymer ?
#
loop_
_entity_poly.entity_id
_entity_poly.type
_entity_poly.pdbx_seq_one_letter_code
_entity_poly.pdbx_strand_id
1 'polypeptide(L)'
;MDSDKVAGRDKGGFRLFLHTLNAAFKGFQDNDPLRLAGATAFFATFALPPILIILTQTLGFIFEPKDINDRLAEHLRSFFGKESVSMIMQTLDGFRDLAVNWYIAIGGFIFLLFVATTLFKIIRESINQLWNIKSQKGKNVPQQLIPRLKSM
;
A
#
# COMPACT_ATOMS: atom_id res chain seq x y z
N MET A 1 -23.94 58.46 -6.90
CA MET A 1 -24.06 57.24 -6.09
C MET A 1 -23.11 56.19 -6.67
N ASP A 2 -22.03 55.94 -5.93
CA ASP A 2 -21.08 54.80 -5.96
C ASP A 2 -21.17 53.80 -7.13
N SER A 3 -20.20 53.82 -8.05
CA SER A 3 -20.01 52.76 -9.06
C SER A 3 -18.58 52.18 -9.09
N ASP A 4 -17.72 52.53 -8.11
CA ASP A 4 -16.27 52.25 -8.14
C ASP A 4 -15.80 51.18 -7.13
N LYS A 5 -16.58 50.11 -6.86
CA LYS A 5 -16.22 49.14 -5.79
C LYS A 5 -16.14 47.65 -6.18
N VAL A 6 -15.95 47.31 -7.45
CA VAL A 6 -15.90 45.89 -7.86
C VAL A 6 -14.52 45.42 -8.37
N ALA A 7 -13.55 46.30 -8.61
CA ALA A 7 -12.30 45.93 -9.31
C ALA A 7 -11.11 45.49 -8.42
N GLY A 8 -11.31 45.19 -7.13
CA GLY A 8 -10.21 44.95 -6.17
C GLY A 8 -10.02 43.52 -5.65
N ARG A 9 -10.89 42.56 -6.02
CA ARG A 9 -11.03 41.28 -5.28
C ARG A 9 -10.34 40.06 -5.93
N ASP A 10 -9.81 40.13 -7.15
CA ASP A 10 -9.29 38.93 -7.85
C ASP A 10 -7.87 38.51 -7.42
N LYS A 11 -6.99 39.46 -7.10
CA LYS A 11 -5.56 39.17 -6.81
C LYS A 11 -5.37 38.47 -5.46
N GLY A 12 -6.33 38.65 -4.56
CA GLY A 12 -6.38 37.97 -3.26
C GLY A 12 -6.75 36.49 -3.39
N GLY A 13 -7.69 36.16 -4.28
CA GLY A 13 -8.19 34.79 -4.46
C GLY A 13 -7.14 33.83 -5.02
N PHE A 14 -6.38 34.26 -6.04
CA PHE A 14 -5.31 33.43 -6.62
C PHE A 14 -4.14 33.23 -5.65
N ARG A 15 -3.79 34.26 -4.86
CA ARG A 15 -2.79 34.14 -3.79
C ARG A 15 -3.26 33.25 -2.65
N LEU A 16 -4.54 33.34 -2.26
CA LEU A 16 -5.12 32.45 -1.26
C LEU A 16 -5.13 31.00 -1.77
N PHE A 17 -5.52 30.79 -3.02
CA PHE A 17 -5.51 29.48 -3.66
C PHE A 17 -4.10 28.88 -3.69
N LEU A 18 -3.11 29.63 -4.18
CA LEU A 18 -1.70 29.21 -4.16
C LEU A 18 -1.18 28.96 -2.75
N HIS A 19 -1.55 29.80 -1.77
CA HIS A 19 -1.14 29.62 -0.38
C HIS A 19 -1.73 28.34 0.23
N THR A 20 -3.02 28.07 -0.03
CA THR A 20 -3.72 26.87 0.47
C THR A 20 -3.19 25.61 -0.21
N LEU A 21 -2.89 25.69 -1.52
CA LEU A 21 -2.31 24.60 -2.29
C LEU A 21 -0.88 24.29 -1.85
N ASN A 22 -0.07 25.32 -1.58
CA ASN A 22 1.28 25.16 -1.05
C ASN A 22 1.27 24.65 0.40
N ALA A 23 0.33 25.11 1.24
CA ALA A 23 0.12 24.58 2.59
C ALA A 23 -0.35 23.12 2.58
N ALA A 24 -1.26 22.76 1.66
CA ALA A 24 -1.71 21.39 1.47
C ALA A 24 -0.58 20.49 0.92
N PHE A 25 0.24 20.99 -0.01
CA PHE A 25 1.41 20.26 -0.52
C PHE A 25 2.45 20.04 0.56
N LYS A 26 2.71 21.05 1.41
CA LYS A 26 3.62 20.93 2.56
C LYS A 26 3.09 19.95 3.60
N GLY A 27 1.79 20.00 3.91
CA GLY A 27 1.13 19.00 4.76
C GLY A 27 1.10 17.60 4.15
N PHE A 28 0.99 17.49 2.82
CA PHE A 28 1.10 16.21 2.12
C PHE A 28 2.53 15.68 2.21
N GLN A 29 3.55 16.51 2.01
CA GLN A 29 4.95 16.12 2.12
C GLN A 29 5.35 15.75 3.56
N ASP A 30 4.83 16.47 4.56
CA ASP A 30 5.09 16.20 5.99
C ASP A 30 4.49 14.86 6.46
N ASN A 31 3.46 14.33 5.79
CA ASN A 31 2.79 13.07 6.12
C ASN A 31 3.36 11.85 5.38
N ASP A 32 4.53 11.99 4.71
CA ASP A 32 5.27 10.89 4.06
C ASP A 32 4.43 9.93 3.15
N PRO A 33 3.41 10.40 2.40
CA PRO A 33 2.49 9.55 1.65
C PRO A 33 3.19 8.80 0.51
N LEU A 34 4.28 9.36 -0.03
CA LEU A 34 5.11 8.68 -1.02
C LEU A 34 5.78 7.44 -0.44
N ARG A 35 6.31 7.52 0.79
CA ARG A 35 6.91 6.37 1.48
C ARG A 35 5.89 5.26 1.65
N LEU A 36 4.65 5.66 1.89
CA LEU A 36 3.55 4.76 2.17
C LEU A 36 2.96 4.11 0.92
N ALA A 37 2.75 4.90 -0.14
CA ALA A 37 2.40 4.40 -1.46
C ALA A 37 3.50 3.47 -1.99
N GLY A 38 4.77 3.86 -1.84
CA GLY A 38 5.92 3.05 -2.22
C GLY A 38 6.00 1.73 -1.44
N ALA A 39 5.83 1.77 -0.12
CA ALA A 39 5.79 0.55 0.69
C ALA A 39 4.63 -0.37 0.27
N THR A 40 3.44 0.19 0.07
CA THR A 40 2.25 -0.57 -0.37
C THR A 40 2.48 -1.26 -1.71
N ALA A 41 3.03 -0.54 -2.69
CA ALA A 41 3.34 -1.10 -4.02
C ALA A 41 4.43 -2.18 -3.96
N PHE A 42 5.45 -1.98 -3.12
CA PHE A 42 6.49 -2.99 -2.87
C PHE A 42 5.86 -4.25 -2.27
N PHE A 43 5.12 -4.14 -1.17
CA PHE A 43 4.47 -5.28 -0.53
C PHE A 43 3.45 -5.96 -1.45
N ALA A 44 2.70 -5.22 -2.26
CA ALA A 44 1.78 -5.80 -3.24
C ALA A 44 2.52 -6.60 -4.32
N THR A 45 3.62 -6.06 -4.86
CA THR A 45 4.46 -6.78 -5.85
C THR A 45 5.03 -8.07 -5.27
N PHE A 46 5.50 -8.03 -4.03
CA PHE A 46 6.01 -9.23 -3.34
C PHE A 46 4.90 -10.22 -2.93
N ALA A 47 3.68 -9.74 -2.68
CA ALA A 47 2.51 -10.59 -2.40
C ALA A 47 1.91 -11.24 -3.65
N LEU A 48 2.23 -10.75 -4.85
CA LEU A 48 1.58 -11.21 -6.08
C LEU A 48 1.84 -12.71 -6.37
N PRO A 49 3.08 -13.24 -6.32
CA PRO A 49 3.34 -14.66 -6.51
C PRO A 49 2.61 -15.60 -5.52
N PRO A 50 2.67 -15.42 -4.18
CA PRO A 50 1.99 -16.30 -3.24
C PRO A 50 0.46 -16.22 -3.37
N ILE A 51 -0.11 -15.05 -3.71
CA ILE A 51 -1.54 -14.92 -4.02
C ILE A 51 -1.91 -15.80 -5.21
N LEU A 52 -1.12 -15.75 -6.29
CA LEU A 52 -1.36 -16.54 -7.49
C LEU A 52 -1.30 -18.05 -7.22
N ILE A 53 -0.33 -18.52 -6.43
CA ILE A 53 -0.23 -19.93 -6.03
C ILE A 53 -1.49 -20.40 -5.28
N ILE A 54 -1.97 -19.60 -4.33
CA ILE A 54 -3.16 -19.94 -3.56
C ILE A 54 -4.40 -19.93 -4.46
N LEU A 55 -4.48 -18.96 -5.37
CA LEU A 55 -5.58 -18.82 -6.32
C LEU A 55 -5.64 -20.01 -7.28
N THR A 56 -4.52 -20.43 -7.85
CA THR A 56 -4.47 -21.61 -8.75
C THR A 56 -4.79 -22.89 -8.01
N GLN A 57 -4.37 -23.06 -6.76
CA GLN A 57 -4.70 -24.25 -5.97
C GLN A 57 -6.19 -24.31 -5.64
N THR A 58 -6.78 -23.16 -5.28
CA THR A 58 -8.21 -23.06 -4.96
C THR A 58 -9.06 -23.29 -6.21
N LEU A 59 -8.68 -22.69 -7.34
CA LEU A 59 -9.32 -22.93 -8.64
C LEU A 59 -9.14 -24.37 -9.12
N GLY A 60 -7.95 -24.96 -8.94
CA GLY A 60 -7.65 -26.33 -9.34
C GLY A 60 -8.36 -27.39 -8.51
N PHE A 61 -8.92 -27.03 -7.35
CA PHE A 61 -9.81 -27.91 -6.60
C PHE A 61 -11.21 -28.02 -7.24
N ILE A 62 -11.63 -27.01 -8.01
CA ILE A 62 -12.96 -26.91 -8.62
C ILE A 62 -12.91 -27.17 -10.14
N PHE A 63 -11.82 -26.77 -10.79
CA PHE A 63 -11.60 -26.83 -12.24
C PHE A 63 -10.41 -27.73 -12.59
N GLU A 64 -10.47 -28.41 -13.74
CA GLU A 64 -9.35 -29.25 -14.19
C GLU A 64 -8.08 -28.39 -14.44
N PRO A 65 -6.87 -28.87 -14.06
CA PRO A 65 -5.62 -28.09 -14.10
C PRO A 65 -5.29 -27.48 -15.47
N LYS A 66 -5.82 -28.08 -16.54
CA LYS A 66 -5.51 -27.75 -17.93
C LYS A 66 -6.20 -26.46 -18.40
N ASP A 67 -7.31 -26.08 -17.76
CA ASP A 67 -8.16 -24.95 -18.19
C ASP A 67 -7.99 -23.69 -17.33
N ILE A 68 -7.24 -23.76 -16.23
CA ILE A 68 -7.19 -22.69 -15.22
C ILE A 68 -6.57 -21.41 -15.78
N ASN A 69 -5.45 -21.53 -16.51
CA ASN A 69 -4.73 -20.36 -17.04
C ASN A 69 -5.56 -19.59 -18.08
N ASP A 70 -6.20 -20.31 -19.01
CA ASP A 70 -6.98 -19.70 -20.07
C ASP A 70 -8.22 -19.00 -19.53
N ARG A 71 -8.96 -19.65 -18.62
CA ARG A 71 -10.16 -19.06 -17.99
C ARG A 71 -9.82 -17.88 -17.08
N LEU A 72 -8.70 -17.96 -16.36
CA LEU A 72 -8.22 -16.86 -15.51
C LEU A 72 -7.79 -15.67 -16.37
N ALA A 73 -7.10 -15.91 -17.50
CA ALA A 73 -6.68 -14.85 -18.40
C ALA A 73 -7.86 -14.14 -19.05
N GLU A 74 -8.90 -14.88 -19.44
CA GLU A 74 -10.12 -14.31 -19.99
C GLU A 74 -10.84 -13.43 -18.96
N HIS A 75 -10.99 -13.90 -17.72
CA HIS A 75 -11.58 -13.12 -16.63
C HIS A 75 -10.79 -11.85 -16.32
N LEU A 76 -9.47 -11.96 -16.14
CA LEU A 76 -8.65 -10.81 -15.82
C LEU A 76 -8.62 -9.78 -16.96
N ARG A 77 -8.69 -10.21 -18.23
CA ARG A 77 -8.71 -9.30 -19.39
C ARG A 77 -9.95 -8.42 -19.41
N SER A 78 -11.07 -8.91 -18.88
CA SER A 78 -12.32 -8.13 -18.79
C SER A 78 -12.23 -6.95 -17.81
N PHE A 79 -11.32 -7.02 -16.82
CA PHE A 79 -11.18 -5.99 -15.78
C PHE A 79 -9.91 -5.13 -15.92
N PHE A 80 -8.78 -5.73 -16.29
CA PHE A 80 -7.45 -5.09 -16.20
C PHE A 80 -6.80 -4.78 -17.56
N GLY A 81 -7.42 -5.16 -18.68
CA GLY A 81 -6.85 -4.97 -20.02
C GLY A 81 -5.73 -5.97 -20.37
N LYS A 82 -5.37 -6.08 -21.66
CA LYS A 82 -4.45 -7.13 -22.14
C LYS A 82 -3.04 -7.07 -21.54
N GLU A 83 -2.50 -5.86 -21.34
CA GLU A 83 -1.10 -5.66 -20.95
C GLU A 83 -0.84 -6.07 -19.50
N SER A 84 -1.68 -5.61 -18.56
CA SER A 84 -1.60 -6.01 -17.15
C SER A 84 -1.79 -7.51 -16.97
N VAL A 85 -2.67 -8.13 -17.76
CA VAL A 85 -2.90 -9.58 -17.70
C VAL A 85 -1.72 -10.37 -18.23
N SER A 86 -1.05 -9.88 -19.28
CA SER A 86 0.16 -10.53 -19.80
C SER A 86 1.24 -10.63 -18.72
N MET A 87 1.43 -9.57 -17.92
CA MET A 87 2.40 -9.57 -16.82
C MET A 87 2.04 -10.55 -15.71
N ILE A 88 0.75 -10.63 -15.35
CA ILE A 88 0.24 -11.59 -14.37
C ILE A 88 0.44 -13.03 -14.86
N MET A 89 0.12 -13.30 -16.13
CA MET A 89 0.25 -14.64 -16.74
C MET A 89 1.71 -15.09 -16.86
N GLN A 90 2.63 -14.19 -17.23
CA GLN A 90 4.06 -14.50 -17.24
C GLN A 90 4.57 -14.85 -15.84
N THR A 91 4.09 -14.14 -14.81
CA THR A 91 4.39 -14.50 -13.43
C THR A 91 3.78 -15.86 -13.12
N LEU A 92 2.54 -16.13 -13.51
CA LEU A 92 1.89 -17.42 -13.23
C LEU A 92 2.62 -18.61 -13.84
N ASP A 93 3.04 -18.50 -15.10
CA ASP A 93 3.79 -19.56 -15.80
C ASP A 93 5.12 -19.87 -15.11
N GLY A 94 5.82 -18.84 -14.61
CA GLY A 94 7.07 -19.03 -13.87
C GLY A 94 6.93 -19.76 -12.52
N PHE A 95 5.71 -19.80 -11.97
CA PHE A 95 5.42 -20.44 -10.68
C PHE A 95 4.54 -21.68 -10.81
N ARG A 96 4.23 -22.13 -12.03
CA ARG A 96 3.37 -23.30 -12.29
C ARG A 96 3.88 -24.57 -11.62
N ASP A 97 5.19 -24.79 -11.67
CA ASP A 97 5.81 -25.98 -11.07
C ASP A 97 5.86 -25.91 -9.54
N LEU A 98 5.80 -24.69 -8.98
CA LEU A 98 5.75 -24.46 -7.53
C LEU A 98 4.36 -24.72 -6.95
N ALA A 99 3.30 -24.49 -7.72
CA ALA A 99 1.91 -24.69 -7.28
C ALA A 99 1.56 -26.16 -7.02
N VAL A 100 2.24 -27.11 -7.69
CA VAL A 100 1.97 -28.55 -7.54
C VAL A 100 2.36 -29.09 -6.15
N ASN A 101 3.25 -28.40 -5.44
CA ASN A 101 3.82 -28.90 -4.19
C ASN A 101 3.12 -28.30 -2.95
N TRP A 102 2.43 -29.13 -2.17
CA TRP A 102 1.66 -28.70 -0.99
C TRP A 102 2.51 -28.02 0.10
N TYR A 103 3.79 -28.39 0.22
CA TYR A 103 4.72 -27.72 1.14
C TYR A 103 4.95 -26.25 0.75
N ILE A 104 4.99 -25.97 -0.55
CA ILE A 104 5.17 -24.61 -1.08
C ILE A 104 3.90 -23.80 -0.87
N ALA A 105 2.72 -24.42 -0.99
CA ALA A 105 1.44 -23.76 -0.69
C ALA A 105 1.36 -23.30 0.78
N ILE A 106 1.79 -24.12 1.73
CA ILE A 106 1.85 -23.75 3.15
C ILE A 106 2.85 -22.62 3.39
N GLY A 107 4.05 -22.71 2.81
CA GLY A 107 5.05 -21.65 2.89
C GLY A 107 4.54 -20.32 2.31
N GLY A 108 3.88 -20.38 1.15
CA GLY A 108 3.24 -19.24 0.50
C GLY A 108 2.10 -18.65 1.34
N PHE A 109 1.31 -19.47 2.01
CA PHE A 109 0.25 -19.02 2.92
C PHE A 109 0.82 -18.28 4.14
N ILE A 110 1.86 -18.81 4.78
CA ILE A 110 2.53 -18.14 5.91
C ILE A 110 3.15 -16.82 5.45
N PHE A 111 3.84 -16.83 4.30
CA PHE A 111 4.43 -15.63 3.72
C PHE A 111 3.38 -14.58 3.37
N LEU A 112 2.23 -14.99 2.81
CA LEU A 112 1.11 -14.11 2.53
C LEU A 112 0.58 -13.45 3.81
N LEU A 113 0.37 -14.23 4.89
CA LEU A 113 -0.06 -13.69 6.18
C LEU A 113 0.93 -12.66 6.72
N PHE A 114 2.23 -12.91 6.58
CA PHE A 114 3.28 -11.97 6.98
C PHE A 114 3.22 -10.66 6.18
N VAL A 115 3.10 -10.75 4.86
CA VAL A 115 3.01 -9.58 3.98
C VAL A 115 1.71 -8.80 4.25
N ALA A 116 0.58 -9.48 4.39
CA ALA A 116 -0.70 -8.87 4.71
C ALA A 116 -0.67 -8.15 6.07
N THR A 117 -0.08 -8.77 7.09
CA THR A 117 0.08 -8.16 8.42
C THR A 117 0.97 -6.91 8.36
N THR A 118 2.05 -6.98 7.60
CA THR A 118 2.97 -5.85 7.41
C THR A 118 2.29 -4.70 6.68
N LEU A 119 1.57 -4.99 5.60
CA LEU A 119 0.79 -4.00 4.86
C LEU A 119 -0.27 -3.35 5.76
N PHE A 120 -0.98 -4.14 6.56
CA PHE A 120 -2.00 -3.61 7.47
C PHE A 120 -1.40 -2.70 8.55
N LYS A 121 -0.20 -3.05 9.05
CA LYS A 121 0.56 -2.18 9.97
C LYS A 121 0.92 -0.86 9.28
N ILE A 122 1.35 -0.92 8.02
CA ILE A 122 1.69 0.26 7.21
C ILE A 122 0.46 1.14 7.00
N ILE A 123 -0.70 0.57 6.66
CA ILE A 123 -1.97 1.29 6.50
C ILE A 123 -2.41 1.95 7.82
N ARG A 124 -2.32 1.23 8.93
CA ARG A 124 -2.63 1.79 10.26
C ARG A 124 -1.70 2.94 10.61
N GLU A 125 -0.41 2.81 10.29
CA GLU A 125 0.58 3.86 10.47
C GLU A 125 0.27 5.07 9.56
N SER A 126 -0.21 4.86 8.33
CA SER A 126 -0.66 5.95 7.44
C SER A 126 -1.79 6.73 8.04
N ILE A 127 -2.82 6.02 8.48
CA ILE A 127 -4.04 6.61 9.01
C ILE A 127 -3.68 7.42 10.26
N ASN A 128 -2.85 6.86 11.14
CA ASN A 128 -2.38 7.57 12.33
C ASN A 128 -1.55 8.81 12.00
N GLN A 129 -0.70 8.75 10.97
CA GLN A 129 0.07 9.90 10.48
C GLN A 129 -0.86 10.97 9.90
N LEU A 130 -1.77 10.58 9.00
CA LEU A 130 -2.71 11.47 8.32
C LEU A 130 -3.63 12.22 9.30
N TRP A 131 -4.08 11.54 10.36
CA TRP A 131 -4.90 12.13 11.43
C TRP A 131 -4.09 12.87 12.51
N ASN A 132 -2.76 12.95 12.38
CA ASN A 132 -1.85 13.58 13.35
C ASN A 132 -2.09 13.11 14.80
N ILE A 133 -2.50 11.84 14.98
CA ILE A 133 -2.52 11.21 16.29
C ILE A 133 -1.06 11.02 16.63
N LYS A 134 -0.48 11.96 17.40
CA LYS A 134 0.90 11.94 17.89
C LYS A 134 1.26 10.52 18.30
N SER A 135 1.88 9.77 17.38
CA SER A 135 2.60 8.58 17.74
C SER A 135 3.77 9.12 18.54
N GLN A 136 3.65 9.06 19.86
CA GLN A 136 4.79 9.15 20.76
C GLN A 136 5.69 7.94 20.49
N LYS A 137 6.29 7.89 19.30
CA LYS A 137 7.30 6.92 18.91
C LYS A 137 8.60 7.42 19.51
N GLY A 138 8.86 6.94 20.73
CA GLY A 138 10.19 6.75 21.30
C GLY A 138 11.15 7.93 21.20
N LYS A 139 11.05 8.88 22.14
CA LYS A 139 12.30 9.28 22.79
C LYS A 139 12.71 8.09 23.64
N ASN A 140 13.87 7.52 23.33
CA ASN A 140 14.53 6.55 24.18
C ASN A 140 14.67 7.16 25.58
N VAL A 141 13.91 6.68 26.56
CA VAL A 141 14.07 7.02 27.99
C VAL A 141 14.46 5.77 28.80
N PRO A 142 15.56 5.06 28.51
CA PRO A 142 16.24 4.33 29.57
C PRO A 142 17.14 5.25 30.42
N GLN A 143 17.29 6.54 30.06
CA GLN A 143 18.27 7.43 30.69
C GLN A 143 17.75 8.35 31.81
N GLN A 144 16.44 8.35 32.11
CA GLN A 144 15.89 9.16 33.22
C GLN A 144 15.78 8.43 34.57
N LEU A 145 16.02 7.12 34.62
CA LEU A 145 15.91 6.34 35.86
C LEU A 145 17.25 6.11 36.58
N ILE A 146 18.38 6.18 35.86
CA ILE A 146 19.72 5.94 36.43
C ILE A 146 20.22 7.03 37.39
N PRO A 147 19.94 8.34 37.22
CA PRO A 147 20.55 9.36 38.10
C PRO A 147 19.93 9.43 39.51
N ARG A 148 18.84 8.72 39.81
CA ARG A 148 18.19 8.76 41.15
C ARG A 148 18.72 7.72 42.14
N LEU A 149 19.39 6.67 41.67
CA LEU A 149 19.97 5.63 42.53
C LEU A 149 21.40 5.95 42.98
N LYS A 150 22.05 6.96 42.39
CA LYS A 150 23.42 7.37 42.72
C LYS A 150 23.49 8.53 43.73
N SER A 151 22.35 8.97 44.26
CA SER A 151 22.27 10.06 45.25
C SER A 151 21.62 9.64 46.57
N MET A 152 21.60 8.35 46.87
CA MET A 152 21.31 7.79 48.19
C MET A 152 22.51 6.98 48.67
#